data_AF-A0A7C5RCQ8-F1
#
_entry.id   AF-A0A7C5RCQ8-F1
#
_cell.length_a   1.000
_cell.length_b   1.000
_cell.length_c   1.000
_cell.angle_alpha   90.00
_cell.angle_beta   90.00
_cell.angle_gamma   90.00
#
_symmetry.space_group_name_H-M   'P 1'
#
loop_
_entity.id
_entity.type
_entity.pdbx_description
1 polymer ?
#
loop_
_entity_poly.entity_id
_entity_poly.type
_entity_poly.pdbx_seq_one_letter_code
_entity_poly.pdbx_strand_id
1 'polypeptide(L)'
;MLAEELLYSPLFLIAVNAALAAGIVLAVRRLRSAANQQVEQVRDPHERLRSAIRAEVRDPSEYVIGVGRALMGELLEIRELGLSRSSTFREALDALASHLGQLDGLDEFAMTFERVRYGGEVPSGEELERYRATALAILEALDRRAPMRPSRAR
;
A
#
# COMPACT_ATOMS: atom_id res chain seq x y z
N MET A 1 15.06 -55.78 -19.23
CA MET A 1 16.39 -55.25 -18.90
C MET A 1 16.64 -53.81 -19.38
N LEU A 2 15.98 -53.28 -20.41
CA LEU A 2 16.15 -51.86 -20.83
C LEU A 2 15.43 -50.81 -19.95
N ALA A 3 14.41 -51.22 -19.18
CA ALA A 3 13.64 -50.31 -18.33
C ALA A 3 14.37 -49.94 -17.02
N GLU A 4 15.19 -50.85 -16.47
CA GLU A 4 15.92 -50.61 -15.22
C GLU A 4 17.10 -49.65 -15.41
N GLU A 5 17.82 -49.71 -16.54
CA GLU A 5 18.94 -48.79 -16.83
C GLU A 5 18.49 -47.34 -17.07
N LEU A 6 17.30 -47.13 -17.63
CA LEU A 6 16.75 -45.79 -17.82
C LEU A 6 16.33 -45.14 -16.49
N LEU A 7 15.82 -45.92 -15.54
CA LEU A 7 15.35 -45.43 -14.24
C LEU A 7 16.50 -44.97 -13.31
N TYR A 8 17.70 -45.54 -13.48
CA TYR A 8 18.92 -45.14 -12.74
C TYR A 8 19.84 -44.21 -13.55
N SER A 9 19.44 -43.78 -14.74
CA SER A 9 20.19 -42.80 -15.52
C SER A 9 20.23 -41.46 -14.76
N PRO A 10 21.41 -40.87 -14.51
CA PRO A 10 21.53 -39.56 -13.86
C PRO A 10 20.69 -38.48 -14.53
N LEU A 11 20.53 -38.56 -15.86
CA LEU A 11 19.70 -37.64 -16.64
C LEU A 11 18.20 -37.81 -16.36
N PHE A 12 17.74 -39.04 -16.17
CA PHE A 12 16.36 -39.33 -15.81
C PHE A 12 16.04 -38.81 -14.40
N LEU A 13 16.93 -39.05 -13.44
CA LEU A 13 16.80 -38.54 -12.07
C LEU A 13 16.81 -37.00 -12.03
N ILE A 14 17.64 -36.34 -12.86
CA ILE A 14 17.63 -34.87 -13.00
C ILE A 14 16.30 -34.38 -13.58
N ALA A 15 15.79 -35.03 -14.64
CA ALA A 15 14.53 -34.64 -15.27
C ALA A 15 13.34 -34.77 -14.32
N VAL A 16 13.27 -35.85 -13.54
CA VAL A 16 12.22 -36.07 -12.53
C VAL A 16 12.30 -35.01 -11.43
N ASN A 17 13.49 -34.71 -10.91
CA ASN A 17 13.66 -33.67 -9.90
C ASN A 17 13.30 -32.27 -10.43
N ALA A 18 13.66 -31.94 -11.68
CA ALA A 18 13.29 -30.68 -12.31
C ALA A 18 11.76 -30.55 -12.48
N ALA A 19 11.08 -31.62 -12.90
CA ALA A 19 9.63 -31.65 -13.02
C ALA A 19 8.94 -31.49 -11.66
N LEU A 20 9.46 -32.15 -10.62
CA LEU A 20 8.93 -32.06 -9.25
C LEU A 20 9.11 -30.65 -8.68
N ALA A 21 10.29 -30.04 -8.87
CA ALA A 21 10.56 -28.67 -8.46
C ALA A 21 9.65 -27.67 -9.18
N ALA A 22 9.45 -27.81 -10.49
CA ALA A 22 8.52 -26.99 -11.26
C ALA A 22 7.07 -27.13 -10.74
N GLY A 23 6.66 -28.36 -10.42
CA GLY A 23 5.36 -28.65 -9.81
C GLY A 23 5.18 -27.97 -8.45
N ILE A 24 6.19 -28.02 -7.58
CA ILE A 24 6.18 -27.34 -6.27
C ILE A 24 6.07 -25.82 -6.46
N VAL A 25 6.85 -25.23 -7.37
CA VAL A 25 6.80 -23.78 -7.63
C VAL A 25 5.40 -23.35 -8.13
N LEU A 26 4.78 -24.14 -9.01
CA LEU A 26 3.41 -23.91 -9.50
C LEU A 26 2.38 -24.04 -8.38
N ALA A 27 2.50 -25.07 -7.54
CA ALA A 27 1.60 -25.28 -6.39
C ALA A 27 1.73 -24.15 -5.36
N VAL A 28 2.96 -23.75 -5.03
CA VAL A 28 3.25 -22.62 -4.11
C VAL A 28 2.71 -21.31 -4.69
N ARG A 29 2.86 -21.07 -6.00
CA ARG A 29 2.26 -19.90 -6.67
C ARG A 29 0.74 -19.91 -6.57
N ARG A 30 0.08 -21.06 -6.78
CA ARG A 30 -1.38 -21.17 -6.64
C ARG A 30 -1.84 -20.99 -5.19
N LEU A 31 -1.14 -21.56 -4.23
CA LEU A 31 -1.45 -21.40 -2.81
C LEU A 31 -1.25 -19.95 -2.35
N ARG A 32 -0.18 -19.27 -2.79
CA ARG A 32 -0.01 -17.83 -2.54
C ARG A 32 -1.11 -16.99 -3.18
N SER A 33 -1.54 -17.34 -4.40
CA SER A 33 -2.64 -16.64 -5.07
C SER A 33 -3.98 -16.83 -4.34
N ALA A 34 -4.27 -18.03 -3.84
CA ALA A 34 -5.49 -18.32 -3.08
C ALA A 34 -5.46 -17.71 -1.66
N ALA A 35 -4.31 -17.73 -0.99
CA ALA A 35 -4.12 -17.07 0.30
C ALA A 35 -4.27 -15.54 0.19
N ASN A 36 -3.74 -14.94 -0.89
CA ASN A 36 -3.94 -13.52 -1.15
C ASN A 36 -5.41 -13.16 -1.41
N GLN A 37 -6.17 -14.05 -2.09
CA GLN A 37 -7.60 -13.83 -2.35
C GLN A 37 -8.49 -13.96 -1.10
N GLN A 38 -8.12 -14.76 -0.09
CA GLN A 38 -8.85 -14.85 1.16
C GLN A 38 -8.57 -13.68 2.12
N VAL A 39 -7.33 -13.14 2.11
CA VAL A 39 -6.98 -11.95 2.92
C VAL A 39 -7.58 -10.66 2.35
N GLU A 40 -7.91 -10.63 1.06
CA GLU A 40 -8.53 -9.48 0.38
C GLU A 40 -10.01 -9.24 0.73
N GLN A 41 -10.68 -10.17 1.43
CA GLN A 41 -12.13 -10.06 1.69
C GLN A 41 -12.50 -9.30 2.98
N VAL A 42 -11.56 -9.04 3.89
CA VAL A 42 -11.82 -8.35 5.17
C VAL A 42 -10.79 -7.25 5.46
N ARG A 43 -10.07 -6.77 4.44
CA ARG A 43 -9.15 -5.65 4.65
C ARG A 43 -9.93 -4.35 4.57
N ASP A 44 -9.98 -3.66 5.71
CA ASP A 44 -10.54 -2.33 5.84
C ASP A 44 -9.90 -1.41 4.78
N PRO A 45 -10.70 -0.77 3.89
CA PRO A 45 -10.14 0.18 2.93
C PRO A 45 -9.36 1.26 3.70
N HIS A 46 -8.14 1.54 3.26
CA HIS A 46 -7.24 2.51 3.89
C HIS A 46 -6.75 2.16 5.32
N GLU A 47 -6.78 0.88 5.72
CA GLU A 47 -6.26 0.40 7.02
C GLU A 47 -4.84 0.93 7.31
N ARG A 48 -3.97 0.93 6.29
CA ARG A 48 -2.58 1.38 6.43
C ARG A 48 -2.52 2.86 6.79
N LEU A 49 -3.23 3.70 6.05
CA LEU A 49 -3.32 5.14 6.34
C LEU A 49 -3.93 5.39 7.73
N ARG A 50 -5.04 4.71 8.04
CA ARG A 50 -5.69 4.84 9.36
C ARG A 50 -4.77 4.46 10.52
N SER A 51 -4.01 3.38 10.37
CA SER A 51 -3.03 2.93 11.37
C SER A 51 -1.88 3.92 11.53
N ALA A 52 -1.38 4.49 10.43
CA ALA A 52 -0.30 5.49 10.46
C ALA A 52 -0.75 6.77 11.17
N ILE A 53 -1.97 7.26 10.87
CA ILE A 53 -2.50 8.48 11.49
C ILE A 53 -2.68 8.30 13.01
N ARG A 54 -3.15 7.12 13.45
CA ARG A 54 -3.44 6.81 14.86
C ARG A 54 -2.23 6.33 15.65
N ALA A 55 -1.08 6.15 15.01
CA ALA A 55 0.14 5.74 15.68
C ALA A 55 0.52 6.72 16.81
N GLU A 56 1.09 6.16 17.88
CA GLU A 56 1.71 6.93 18.96
C GLU A 56 2.89 7.75 18.38
N VAL A 57 2.91 9.05 18.65
CA VAL A 57 3.97 9.94 18.17
C VAL A 57 5.16 9.86 19.12
N ARG A 58 6.13 9.01 18.80
CA ARG A 58 7.41 8.95 19.52
C ARG A 58 8.45 9.89 18.92
N ASP A 59 8.47 9.96 17.60
CA ASP A 59 9.28 10.89 16.82
C ASP A 59 8.35 11.69 15.87
N PRO A 60 8.27 13.02 16.01
CA PRO A 60 7.49 13.91 15.14
C PRO A 60 7.79 13.76 13.65
N SER A 61 9.07 13.67 13.29
CA SER A 61 9.51 13.64 11.90
C SER A 61 9.22 12.28 11.27
N GLU A 62 9.47 11.19 12.01
CA GLU A 62 9.08 9.85 11.54
C GLU A 62 7.56 9.72 11.40
N TYR A 63 6.78 10.31 12.31
CA TYR A 63 5.32 10.32 12.22
C TYR A 63 4.83 10.98 10.93
N VAL A 64 5.28 12.21 10.63
CA VAL A 64 4.92 12.92 9.40
C VAL A 64 5.31 12.13 8.16
N ILE A 65 6.53 11.58 8.13
CA ILE A 65 6.99 10.77 7.00
C ILE A 65 6.16 9.49 6.86
N GLY A 66 5.82 8.84 7.96
CA GLY A 66 5.03 7.62 7.99
C GLY A 66 3.61 7.83 7.45
N VAL A 67 2.93 8.87 7.90
CA VAL A 67 1.60 9.26 7.42
C VAL A 67 1.63 9.63 5.94
N GLY A 68 2.58 10.48 5.52
CA GLY A 68 2.69 10.87 4.10
C GLY A 68 2.99 9.70 3.18
N ARG A 69 3.85 8.74 3.60
CA ARG A 69 4.10 7.50 2.84
C ARG A 69 2.86 6.61 2.75
N ALA A 70 2.14 6.45 3.85
CA ALA A 70 0.90 5.67 3.85
C ALA A 70 -0.13 6.30 2.91
N LEU A 71 -0.32 7.62 2.99
CA LEU A 71 -1.23 8.35 2.11
C LEU A 71 -0.83 8.20 0.65
N MET A 72 0.44 8.41 0.31
CA MET A 72 0.91 8.23 -1.07
C MET A 72 0.65 6.81 -1.59
N GLY A 73 0.82 5.81 -0.72
CA GLY A 73 0.46 4.42 -1.04
C GLY A 73 -1.00 4.27 -1.42
N GLU A 74 -1.92 4.84 -0.64
CA GLU A 74 -3.36 4.81 -0.96
C GLU A 74 -3.68 5.57 -2.26
N LEU A 75 -3.09 6.76 -2.46
CA LEU A 75 -3.36 7.57 -3.66
C LEU A 75 -2.87 6.91 -4.95
N LEU A 76 -1.74 6.20 -4.92
CA LEU A 76 -1.22 5.45 -6.06
C LEU A 76 -2.11 4.26 -6.46
N GLU A 77 -2.95 3.77 -5.56
CA GLU A 77 -3.91 2.69 -5.85
C GLU A 77 -5.18 3.21 -6.56
N ILE A 78 -5.47 4.52 -6.49
CA ILE A 78 -6.62 5.15 -7.13
C ILE A 78 -6.27 5.51 -8.58
N ARG A 79 -6.73 4.68 -9.53
CA ARG A 79 -6.40 4.82 -10.96
C ARG A 79 -6.90 6.14 -11.54
N GLU A 80 -8.00 6.67 -11.02
CA GLU A 80 -8.64 7.91 -11.47
C GLU A 80 -7.78 9.15 -11.21
N LEU A 81 -6.81 9.08 -10.29
CA LEU A 81 -5.88 10.18 -10.03
C LEU A 81 -4.77 10.27 -11.10
N GLY A 82 -4.61 9.26 -11.95
CA GLY A 82 -3.60 9.27 -13.00
C GLY A 82 -2.15 9.33 -12.50
N LEU A 83 -1.90 8.92 -11.24
CA LEU A 83 -0.60 9.02 -10.60
C LEU A 83 0.37 7.92 -11.05
N SER A 84 1.64 8.28 -11.10
CA SER A 84 2.75 7.37 -11.40
C SER A 84 3.62 7.16 -10.16
N ARG A 85 4.47 6.11 -10.15
CA ARG A 85 5.43 5.90 -9.06
C ARG A 85 6.47 7.02 -8.91
N SER A 86 6.65 7.84 -9.94
CA SER A 86 7.51 9.01 -9.94
C SER A 86 6.80 10.30 -9.52
N SER A 87 5.47 10.24 -9.32
CA SER A 87 4.70 11.41 -8.95
C SER A 87 5.12 11.93 -7.57
N THR A 88 5.20 13.25 -7.45
CA THR A 88 5.56 13.89 -6.19
C THR A 88 4.38 13.87 -5.22
N PHE A 89 4.66 14.11 -3.94
CA PHE A 89 3.62 14.20 -2.92
C PHE A 89 2.64 15.35 -3.21
N ARG A 90 3.17 16.49 -3.66
CA ARG A 90 2.37 17.66 -4.04
C ARG A 90 1.47 17.36 -5.24
N GLU A 91 2.01 16.76 -6.30
CA GLU A 91 1.21 16.32 -7.45
C GLU A 91 0.07 15.37 -7.06
N ALA A 92 0.33 14.46 -6.10
CA ALA A 92 -0.68 13.54 -5.61
C ALA A 92 -1.81 14.25 -4.86
N LEU A 93 -1.48 15.27 -4.06
CA LEU A 93 -2.47 16.07 -3.35
C LEU A 93 -3.25 17.00 -4.29
N ASP A 94 -2.61 17.56 -5.31
CA ASP A 94 -3.27 18.38 -6.33
C ASP A 94 -4.26 17.54 -7.16
N ALA A 95 -3.85 16.32 -7.52
CA ALA A 95 -4.73 15.36 -8.18
C ALA A 95 -5.91 14.97 -7.28
N LEU A 96 -5.64 14.73 -5.99
CA LEU A 96 -6.67 14.44 -4.99
C LEU A 96 -7.66 15.60 -4.84
N ALA A 97 -7.19 16.84 -4.73
CA ALA A 97 -8.01 18.04 -4.64
C ALA A 97 -8.88 18.22 -5.90
N SER A 98 -8.31 17.98 -7.07
CA SER A 98 -9.05 18.00 -8.34
C SER A 98 -10.12 16.91 -8.40
N HIS A 99 -9.89 15.77 -7.74
CA HIS A 99 -10.77 14.61 -7.77
C HIS A 99 -11.89 14.65 -6.70
N LEU A 100 -11.59 15.13 -5.49
CA LEU A 100 -12.49 15.15 -4.33
C LEU A 100 -13.07 16.55 -4.02
N GLY A 101 -12.51 17.61 -4.62
CA GLY A 101 -12.75 18.99 -4.23
C GLY A 101 -11.65 19.51 -3.29
N GLN A 102 -11.55 20.84 -3.19
CA GLN A 102 -10.58 21.50 -2.32
C GLN A 102 -10.84 21.10 -0.86
N LEU A 103 -9.83 20.56 -0.17
CA LEU A 103 -9.84 20.35 1.27
C LEU A 103 -8.99 21.42 1.94
N ASP A 104 -9.47 21.94 3.08
CA ASP A 104 -8.75 22.95 3.84
C ASP A 104 -7.44 22.37 4.40
N GLY A 105 -6.36 23.16 4.28
CA GLY A 105 -5.05 22.80 4.83
C GLY A 105 -4.20 21.86 3.97
N LEU A 106 -4.62 21.49 2.75
CA LEU A 106 -3.80 20.63 1.87
C LEU A 106 -2.42 21.23 1.56
N ASP A 107 -2.34 22.55 1.34
CA ASP A 107 -1.07 23.22 1.07
C ASP A 107 -0.12 23.18 2.27
N GLU A 108 -0.64 23.47 3.47
CA GLU A 108 0.12 23.41 4.71
C GLU A 108 0.56 21.98 5.03
N PHE A 109 -0.30 21.01 4.73
CA PHE A 109 -0.01 19.58 4.86
C PHE A 109 1.12 19.14 3.93
N ALA A 110 1.07 19.55 2.66
CA ALA A 110 2.15 19.29 1.69
C ALA A 110 3.47 19.93 2.13
N MET A 111 3.44 21.21 2.53
CA MET A 111 4.61 21.94 3.01
C MET A 111 5.25 21.29 4.24
N THR A 112 4.44 20.89 5.22
CA THR A 112 4.93 20.23 6.43
C THR A 112 5.65 18.93 6.07
N PHE A 113 5.04 18.11 5.19
CA PHE A 113 5.67 16.87 4.73
C PHE A 113 7.00 17.14 4.00
N GLU A 114 7.04 18.11 3.09
CA GLU A 114 8.25 18.42 2.31
C GLU A 114 9.39 18.95 3.19
N ARG A 115 9.10 19.87 4.11
CA ARG A 115 10.06 20.41 5.09
C ARG A 115 10.67 19.31 5.95
N VAL A 116 9.85 18.38 6.44
CA VAL A 116 10.32 17.26 7.25
C VAL A 116 11.10 16.25 6.39
N ARG A 117 10.54 15.84 5.24
CA ARG A 117 11.09 14.75 4.43
C ARG A 117 12.40 15.11 3.72
N TYR A 118 12.51 16.34 3.23
CA TYR A 118 13.64 16.81 2.42
C TYR A 118 14.51 17.83 3.17
N GLY A 119 13.89 18.67 4.01
CA GLY A 119 14.61 19.66 4.82
C GLY A 119 15.15 19.11 6.15
N GLY A 120 14.66 17.94 6.60
CA GLY A 120 15.07 17.35 7.88
C GLY A 120 14.57 18.14 9.10
N GLU A 121 13.53 18.97 8.91
CA GLU A 121 12.96 19.76 9.99
C GLU A 121 12.15 18.90 10.96
N VAL A 122 12.06 19.36 12.20
CA VAL A 122 11.21 18.76 13.24
C VAL A 122 9.97 19.65 13.37
N PRO A 123 8.76 19.13 13.10
CA PRO A 123 7.54 19.91 13.18
C PRO A 123 7.22 20.23 14.65
N SER A 124 6.68 21.42 14.89
CA SER A 124 6.13 21.81 16.18
C SER A 124 4.88 20.99 16.54
N GLY A 125 4.50 21.02 17.81
CA GLY A 125 3.29 20.32 18.27
C GLY A 125 2.02 20.79 17.55
N GLU A 126 1.90 22.10 17.31
CA GLU A 126 0.76 22.69 16.61
C GLU A 126 0.73 22.29 15.12
N GLU A 127 1.89 22.28 14.45
CA GLU A 127 2.02 21.77 13.07
C GLU A 127 1.65 20.28 12.98
N LEU A 128 2.06 19.47 13.97
CA LEU A 128 1.69 18.05 14.03
C LEU A 128 0.17 17.84 14.19
N GLU A 129 -0.48 18.64 15.05
CA GLU A 129 -1.92 18.56 15.26
C GLU A 129 -2.69 18.94 13.98
N ARG A 130 -2.30 20.04 13.32
CA ARG A 130 -2.87 20.42 12.02
C ARG A 130 -2.62 19.36 10.96
N TYR A 131 -1.40 18.84 10.89
CA TYR A 131 -1.04 17.79 9.94
C TYR A 131 -1.90 16.52 10.14
N ARG A 132 -2.08 16.09 11.39
CA ARG A 132 -2.96 14.97 11.75
C ARG A 132 -4.42 15.24 11.40
N ALA A 133 -4.91 16.46 11.68
CA ALA A 133 -6.29 16.85 11.37
C ALA A 133 -6.56 16.81 9.85
N THR A 134 -5.66 17.35 9.03
CA THR A 134 -5.78 17.28 7.57
C THR A 134 -5.68 15.84 7.06
N ALA A 135 -4.79 15.01 7.62
CA ALA A 135 -4.72 13.59 7.26
C ALA A 135 -6.02 12.83 7.57
N LEU A 136 -6.68 13.15 8.70
CA LEU A 136 -7.99 12.60 9.04
C LEU A 136 -9.08 13.06 8.07
N ALA A 137 -9.10 14.34 7.70
CA ALA A 137 -10.06 14.87 6.73
C ALA A 137 -9.90 14.21 5.34
N ILE A 138 -8.66 13.95 4.92
CA ILE A 138 -8.36 13.19 3.70
C ILE A 138 -8.90 11.76 3.82
N LEU A 139 -8.59 11.05 4.91
CA LEU A 139 -9.08 9.69 5.14
C LEU A 139 -10.62 9.64 5.10
N GLU A 140 -11.30 10.58 5.74
CA GLU A 140 -12.77 10.66 5.71
C GLU A 140 -13.31 10.94 4.29
N ALA A 141 -12.63 11.79 3.51
CA ALA A 141 -13.00 12.05 2.14
C ALA A 141 -12.82 10.80 1.25
N LEU A 142 -11.78 10.00 1.48
CA LEU A 142 -11.55 8.72 0.81
C LEU A 142 -12.62 7.69 1.22
N ASP A 143 -12.89 7.55 2.53
CA ASP A 143 -13.89 6.61 3.07
C ASP A 143 -15.30 6.90 2.54
N ARG A 144 -15.69 8.18 2.37
CA ARG A 144 -16.98 8.55 1.77
C ARG A 144 -17.13 8.12 0.31
N ARG A 145 -16.02 7.97 -0.41
CA ARG A 145 -16.02 7.61 -1.83
C ARG A 145 -15.75 6.13 -2.10
N ALA A 146 -15.10 5.42 -1.17
CA ALA A 146 -15.01 3.99 -1.23
C ALA A 146 -16.45 3.42 -1.15
N PRO A 147 -16.99 2.80 -2.22
CA PRO A 147 -18.30 2.18 -2.11
C PRO A 147 -18.22 1.15 -1.00
N MET A 148 -19.14 1.21 -0.03
CA MET A 148 -19.41 0.06 0.84
C MET A 148 -19.61 -1.13 -0.10
N ARG A 149 -18.60 -2.01 -0.22
CA ARG A 149 -18.78 -3.27 -0.93
C ARG A 149 -19.94 -3.95 -0.20
N PRO A 150 -21.10 -4.18 -0.83
CA PRO A 150 -22.13 -4.94 -0.18
C PRO A 150 -21.50 -6.29 0.16
N SER A 151 -21.46 -6.60 1.46
CA SER A 151 -21.22 -7.93 1.97
C SER A 151 -22.14 -8.85 1.16
N ARG A 152 -21.56 -9.61 0.23
CA ARG A 152 -22.33 -10.59 -0.53
C ARG A 152 -22.70 -11.68 0.46
N ALA A 153 -23.91 -11.56 1.01
CA ALA A 153 -24.59 -12.66 1.65
C ALA A 153 -24.57 -13.86 0.70
N ARG A 154 -23.94 -14.95 1.16
CA ARG A 154 -24.23 -16.31 0.75
C ARG A 154 -24.20 -17.18 1.99
#